data_AF-A0A7S1W1L0-F1
#
_entry.id   AF-A0A7S1W1L0-F1
#
_cell.length_a   1.000
_cell.length_b   1.000
_cell.length_c   1.000
_cell.angle_alpha   90.00
_cell.angle_beta   90.00
_cell.angle_gamma   90.00
#
_symmetry.space_group_name_H-M   'P 1'
#
loop_
_entity.id
_entity.type
_entity.pdbx_description
1 polymer ?
#
loop_
_entity_poly.entity_id
_entity_poly.type
_entity_poly.pdbx_seq_one_letter_code
_entity_poly.pdbx_strand_id
1 'polypeptide(L)'
;QHGTAGAVNDDPAFAFGGSSAPSGKTFAEITAAINAASPVAREALFTGFLRLLMSRAVCVREESTMYHVPEASLAAALEVTGGRLAHWQSQVIKDTAAAAHATNAMLLARVADLEAQLYHSNHERDVDRKAVARRVQAGIADGNYALLFQNDALRKENRRLKERIATAEEAMRHEVRAEYEARLAELQRELLATQGQYRSYQRRLYRGMQVSLEEIKRDAMLSVGRMESAPLHMKRQALKIAISDDELNSLREQNAELRQTVAKTKLWYEMRLLRQKAAYEARMEKMTKEADEGRTAFWGTRELHDRERETLKQQLVSAQGSLAQAEIEVDQLRRDLQMQLANKKELVSSKVKQAKAIETLTRRLKKFERFGQHDLDAIVSDYERRQQQIQHGDGAEGGDAHHSPPGTASGKRGHRGGSSDIGSPRPGTAGSAGTGASMSRPSADPREVARLNELLAKERSMKEQAFAKVDELRQSNPDASESLVWQRKFYEAAAELQRAIKEVESMRAALIQHGVSPPVVTSAAAAAAKPTAGPSASLMRSFNGPAGSSLPRVGGASAGSRLKATPPASRLGSRASTPATPQRGAPHGRK
;
A
#
# COMPACT_ATOMS: atom_id res chain seq x y z
N GLN A 1 -12.44 2.09 23.43
CA GLN A 1 -12.64 2.45 24.85
C GLN A 1 -11.33 3.06 25.35
N HIS A 2 -11.41 4.25 25.96
CA HIS A 2 -10.34 5.19 26.35
C HIS A 2 -9.55 5.78 25.17
N GLY A 3 -9.50 7.10 24.89
CA GLY A 3 -9.95 8.28 25.62
C GLY A 3 -8.76 9.09 26.15
N THR A 4 -8.09 9.86 25.29
CA THR A 4 -7.26 11.02 25.70
C THR A 4 -7.26 12.07 24.59
N ALA A 5 -8.19 13.01 24.71
CA ALA A 5 -8.15 14.27 23.99
C ALA A 5 -7.15 15.19 24.70
N GLY A 6 -5.93 15.29 24.15
CA GLY A 6 -4.94 16.29 24.54
C GLY A 6 -5.19 17.58 23.77
N ALA A 7 -6.04 18.45 24.31
CA ALA A 7 -6.16 19.83 23.86
C ALA A 7 -4.95 20.61 24.39
N VAL A 8 -3.94 20.82 23.55
CA VAL A 8 -2.87 21.78 23.79
C VAL A 8 -3.25 23.06 23.07
N ASN A 9 -3.98 23.92 23.78
CA ASN A 9 -4.11 25.33 23.47
C ASN A 9 -2.86 26.03 24.02
N ASP A 10 -1.80 26.08 23.22
CA ASP A 10 -0.72 27.04 23.40
C ASP A 10 -0.79 28.02 22.22
N ASP A 11 -1.67 29.02 22.35
CA ASP A 11 -1.61 30.23 21.55
C ASP A 11 -0.37 31.01 22.01
N PRO A 12 0.68 31.18 21.18
CA PRO A 12 1.69 32.16 21.49
C PRO A 12 1.05 33.53 21.34
N ALA A 13 0.94 34.25 22.46
CA ALA A 13 0.63 35.67 22.48
C ALA A 13 1.61 36.42 21.58
N PHE A 14 1.25 36.57 20.30
CA PHE A 14 1.98 37.40 19.36
C PHE A 14 1.74 38.84 19.77
N ALA A 15 2.70 39.37 20.53
CA ALA A 15 2.82 40.78 20.83
C ALA A 15 2.88 41.54 19.48
N PHE A 16 1.76 42.13 19.10
CA PHE A 16 1.70 43.10 18.02
C PHE A 16 2.59 44.28 18.43
N GLY A 17 3.79 44.33 17.85
CA GLY A 17 4.67 45.49 17.93
C GLY A 17 3.87 46.72 17.52
N GLY A 18 3.75 47.66 18.47
CA GLY A 18 3.04 48.92 18.29
C GLY A 18 3.60 49.68 17.09
N SER A 19 2.84 49.68 16.00
CA SER A 19 3.01 50.66 14.93
C SER A 19 2.70 52.03 15.54
N SER A 20 3.74 52.86 15.68
CA SER A 20 3.63 54.24 16.12
C SER A 20 2.74 55.01 15.14
N ALA A 21 1.46 55.14 15.47
CA ALA A 21 0.55 55.97 14.72
C ALA A 21 1.03 57.43 14.80
N PRO A 22 1.11 58.16 13.68
CA PRO A 22 1.43 59.58 13.71
C PRO A 22 0.36 60.30 14.54
N SER A 23 0.79 61.07 15.52
CA SER A 23 -0.06 61.86 16.42
C SER A 23 -0.85 62.90 15.60
N GLY A 24 -1.99 62.48 15.06
CA GLY A 24 -2.99 63.40 14.55
C GLY A 24 -3.46 64.25 15.71
N LYS A 25 -3.30 65.57 15.59
CA LYS A 25 -3.75 66.56 16.59
C LYS A 25 -5.14 66.15 17.08
N THR A 26 -5.22 65.84 18.36
CA THR A 26 -6.43 65.25 18.93
C THR A 26 -7.60 66.22 18.78
N PHE A 27 -8.83 65.71 18.65
CA PHE A 27 -10.05 66.54 18.63
C PHE A 27 -10.04 67.58 19.77
N ALA A 28 -9.48 67.20 20.92
CA ALA A 28 -9.23 68.04 22.08
C ALA A 28 -8.33 69.26 21.79
N GLU A 29 -7.29 69.14 20.97
CA GLU A 29 -6.43 70.26 20.58
C GLU A 29 -7.14 71.26 19.67
N ILE A 30 -8.01 70.78 18.76
CA ILE A 30 -8.79 71.65 17.87
C ILE A 30 -9.88 72.38 18.65
N THR A 31 -10.59 71.69 19.54
CA THR A 31 -11.58 72.34 20.42
C THR A 31 -10.92 73.27 21.43
N ALA A 32 -9.75 72.93 21.96
CA ALA A 32 -8.96 73.82 22.81
C ALA A 32 -8.52 75.08 22.08
N ALA A 33 -8.08 74.99 20.82
CA ALA A 33 -7.70 76.14 20.01
C ALA A 33 -8.89 77.08 19.71
N ILE A 34 -10.07 76.53 19.42
CA ILE A 34 -11.30 77.31 19.18
C ILE A 34 -11.77 77.99 20.48
N ASN A 35 -11.73 77.27 21.61
CA ASN A 35 -12.09 77.83 22.91
C ASN A 35 -11.07 78.89 23.39
N ALA A 36 -9.79 78.73 23.08
CA ALA A 36 -8.73 79.71 23.37
C ALA A 36 -8.82 80.98 22.50
N ALA A 37 -9.38 80.90 21.29
CA ALA A 37 -9.64 82.06 20.44
C ALA A 37 -10.87 82.88 20.89
N SER A 38 -11.79 82.29 21.66
CA SER A 38 -13.00 82.96 22.15
C SER A 38 -12.77 84.17 23.07
N PRO A 39 -11.88 84.16 24.07
CA PRO A 39 -11.68 85.32 24.95
C PRO A 39 -11.09 86.52 24.20
N VAL A 40 -10.11 86.29 23.32
CA VAL A 40 -9.45 87.35 22.53
C VAL A 40 -10.44 88.03 21.58
N ALA A 41 -11.31 87.26 20.92
CA ALA A 41 -12.33 87.80 20.04
C ALA A 41 -13.41 88.58 20.80
N ARG A 42 -13.81 88.12 21.99
CA ARG A 42 -14.75 88.84 22.87
C ARG A 42 -14.18 90.18 23.34
N GLU A 43 -12.90 90.19 23.72
CA GLU A 43 -12.19 91.41 24.12
C GLU A 43 -12.03 92.41 22.96
N ALA A 44 -11.76 91.93 21.74
CA ALA A 44 -11.71 92.75 20.53
C ALA A 44 -13.08 93.36 20.15
N LEU A 45 -14.18 92.61 20.34
CA LEU A 45 -15.54 93.11 20.13
C LEU A 45 -15.91 94.19 21.15
N PHE A 46 -15.55 93.98 22.43
CA PHE A 46 -15.82 94.92 23.52
C PHE A 46 -14.98 96.19 23.42
N THR A 47 -13.68 96.08 23.13
CA THR A 47 -12.82 97.25 22.87
C THR A 47 -13.24 98.01 21.62
N GLY A 48 -13.72 97.31 20.58
CA GLY A 48 -14.32 97.90 19.40
C GLY A 48 -15.60 98.69 19.70
N PHE A 49 -16.47 98.16 20.56
CA PHE A 49 -17.66 98.86 21.07
C PHE A 49 -17.26 100.15 21.79
N LEU A 50 -16.33 100.06 22.75
CA LEU A 50 -15.88 101.21 23.53
C LEU A 50 -15.24 102.30 22.65
N ARG A 51 -14.43 101.93 21.65
CA ARG A 51 -13.87 102.91 20.70
C ARG A 51 -14.94 103.59 19.84
N LEU A 52 -15.94 102.84 19.35
CA LEU A 52 -17.06 103.38 18.59
C LEU A 52 -17.88 104.36 19.44
N LEU A 53 -18.14 104.01 20.69
CA LEU A 53 -18.87 104.81 21.67
C LEU A 53 -18.11 106.09 22.02
N MET A 54 -16.80 105.99 22.28
CA MET A 54 -15.94 107.14 22.56
C MET A 54 -15.74 108.07 21.36
N SER A 55 -15.68 107.53 20.14
CA SER A 55 -15.55 108.34 18.91
C SER A 55 -16.76 109.22 18.60
N ARG A 56 -17.90 108.95 19.24
CA ARG A 56 -19.16 109.67 19.07
C ARG A 56 -19.61 110.41 20.34
N ALA A 57 -18.79 110.34 21.39
CA ALA A 57 -19.02 111.05 22.63
C ALA A 57 -18.66 112.54 22.44
N VAL A 58 -19.58 113.44 22.81
CA VAL A 58 -19.34 114.88 22.74
C VAL A 58 -18.95 115.36 24.14
N CYS A 59 -17.82 116.05 24.25
CA CYS A 59 -17.38 116.64 25.51
C CYS A 59 -18.22 117.88 25.79
N VAL A 60 -18.97 117.86 26.90
CA VAL A 60 -19.81 118.99 27.30
C VAL A 60 -19.19 119.61 28.55
N ARG A 61 -18.37 120.66 28.33
CA ARG A 61 -17.63 121.54 29.29
C ARG A 61 -16.15 121.22 29.50
N GLU A 62 -15.33 122.27 29.50
CA GLU A 62 -13.85 122.22 29.57
C GLU A 62 -13.27 121.90 30.96
N GLU A 63 -14.07 121.83 32.03
CA GLU A 63 -13.56 121.59 33.40
C GLU A 63 -14.14 120.35 34.12
N SER A 64 -14.95 119.52 33.45
CA SER A 64 -15.34 118.21 34.00
C SER A 64 -15.39 117.14 32.93
N THR A 65 -14.80 115.97 33.20
CA THR A 65 -14.67 114.80 32.32
C THR A 65 -16.01 114.07 32.09
N MET A 66 -17.09 114.80 31.87
CA MET A 66 -18.41 114.24 31.62
C MET A 66 -18.66 114.17 30.11
N TYR A 67 -18.47 112.98 29.56
CA TYR A 67 -18.74 112.68 28.15
C TYR A 67 -20.23 112.42 27.94
N HIS A 68 -20.91 113.26 27.15
CA HIS A 68 -22.30 113.03 26.78
C HIS A 68 -22.36 112.21 25.49
N VAL A 69 -22.86 110.98 25.59
CA VAL A 69 -23.09 110.11 24.44
C VAL A 69 -24.56 110.19 24.06
N PRO A 70 -24.92 110.68 22.86
CA PRO A 70 -26.30 110.70 22.41
C PRO A 70 -26.89 109.29 22.37
N GLU A 71 -28.14 109.12 22.79
CA GLU A 71 -28.84 107.83 22.80
C GLU A 71 -28.84 107.15 21.42
N ALA A 72 -29.02 107.94 20.35
CA ALA A 72 -28.93 107.45 18.97
C ALA A 72 -27.54 106.90 18.61
N SER A 73 -26.46 107.44 19.19
CA SER A 73 -25.09 106.95 18.98
C SER A 73 -24.81 105.67 19.75
N LEU A 74 -25.37 105.54 20.97
CA LEU A 74 -25.31 104.32 21.76
C LEU A 74 -26.08 103.18 21.07
N ALA A 75 -27.31 103.44 20.62
CA ALA A 75 -28.13 102.47 19.89
C ALA A 75 -27.42 101.98 18.61
N ALA A 76 -26.85 102.90 17.82
CA ALA A 76 -26.08 102.54 16.63
C ALA A 76 -24.80 101.75 16.96
N ALA A 77 -24.11 102.07 18.05
CA ALA A 77 -22.93 101.31 18.49
C ALA A 77 -23.32 99.90 18.98
N LEU A 78 -24.43 99.76 19.70
CA LEU A 78 -25.00 98.47 20.11
C LEU A 78 -25.46 97.62 18.91
N GLU A 79 -26.05 98.24 17.88
CA GLU A 79 -26.46 97.53 16.66
C GLU A 79 -25.25 97.03 15.86
N VAL A 80 -24.23 97.86 15.67
CA VAL A 80 -22.98 97.47 14.99
C VAL A 80 -22.27 96.34 15.73
N THR A 81 -22.23 96.40 17.07
CA THR A 81 -21.57 95.39 17.89
C THR A 81 -22.40 94.12 18.01
N GLY A 82 -23.72 94.22 18.08
CA GLY A 82 -24.65 93.08 17.96
C GLY A 82 -24.51 92.37 16.61
N GLY A 83 -24.39 93.13 15.52
CA GLY A 83 -24.12 92.57 14.18
C GLY A 83 -22.76 91.87 14.09
N ARG A 84 -21.70 92.47 14.66
CA ARG A 84 -20.37 91.84 14.73
C ARG A 84 -20.36 90.60 15.62
N LEU A 85 -21.08 90.61 16.74
CA LEU A 85 -21.22 89.47 17.64
C LEU A 85 -21.99 88.33 16.97
N ALA A 86 -23.09 88.62 16.28
CA ALA A 86 -23.85 87.64 15.51
C ALA A 86 -23.03 87.05 14.35
N HIS A 87 -22.27 87.90 13.64
CA HIS A 87 -21.35 87.44 12.59
C HIS A 87 -20.25 86.54 13.15
N TRP A 88 -19.61 86.96 14.24
CA TRP A 88 -18.60 86.14 14.93
C TRP A 88 -19.17 84.81 15.42
N GLN A 89 -20.35 84.82 16.05
CA GLN A 89 -21.01 83.59 16.50
C GLN A 89 -21.36 82.67 15.32
N SER A 90 -21.86 83.21 14.22
CA SER A 90 -22.12 82.45 12.99
C SER A 90 -20.82 81.86 12.42
N GLN A 91 -19.72 82.61 12.46
CA GLN A 91 -18.42 82.14 12.02
C GLN A 91 -17.89 81.00 12.90
N VAL A 92 -17.98 81.13 14.24
CA VAL A 92 -17.59 80.06 15.17
C VAL A 92 -18.43 78.80 14.96
N ILE A 93 -19.75 78.93 14.74
CA ILE A 93 -20.61 77.77 14.43
C ILE A 93 -20.18 77.12 13.11
N LYS A 94 -19.86 77.90 12.08
CA LYS A 94 -19.36 77.38 10.79
C LYS A 94 -18.01 76.68 10.95
N ASP A 95 -17.08 77.29 11.68
CA ASP A 95 -15.74 76.74 11.87
C ASP A 95 -15.78 75.46 12.73
N THR A 96 -16.61 75.42 13.77
CA THR A 96 -16.82 74.21 14.59
C THR A 96 -17.53 73.10 13.82
N ALA A 97 -18.55 73.43 13.00
CA ALA A 97 -19.20 72.46 12.12
C ALA A 97 -18.22 71.93 11.07
N ALA A 98 -17.40 72.78 10.45
CA ALA A 98 -16.38 72.38 9.49
C ALA A 98 -15.33 71.47 10.13
N ALA A 99 -14.87 71.79 11.35
CA ALA A 99 -13.96 70.95 12.12
C ALA A 99 -14.59 69.58 12.44
N ALA A 100 -15.86 69.55 12.89
CA ALA A 100 -16.59 68.32 13.17
C ALA A 100 -16.79 67.46 11.90
N HIS A 101 -17.09 68.09 10.75
CA HIS A 101 -17.19 67.40 9.46
C HIS A 101 -15.84 66.82 9.02
N ALA A 102 -14.75 67.58 9.18
CA ALA A 102 -13.41 67.10 8.86
C ALA A 102 -13.03 65.91 9.75
N THR A 103 -13.32 65.96 11.06
CA THR A 103 -13.05 64.85 11.98
C THR A 103 -13.90 63.63 11.67
N ASN A 104 -15.18 63.81 11.34
CA ASN A 104 -16.05 62.71 10.91
C ASN A 104 -15.55 62.08 9.60
N ALA A 105 -15.13 62.88 8.63
CA ALA A 105 -14.56 62.37 7.38
C ALA A 105 -13.27 61.57 7.63
N MET A 106 -12.40 62.04 8.52
CA MET A 106 -11.19 61.29 8.92
C MET A 106 -11.54 59.98 9.63
N LEU A 107 -12.52 59.98 10.53
CA LEU A 107 -12.96 58.77 11.23
C LEU A 107 -13.57 57.76 10.26
N LEU A 108 -14.41 58.20 9.32
CA LEU A 108 -14.99 57.32 8.30
C LEU A 108 -13.92 56.73 7.38
N ALA A 109 -12.93 57.53 6.94
CA ALA A 109 -11.80 57.02 6.18
C ALA A 109 -11.01 55.98 6.99
N ARG A 110 -10.79 56.23 8.29
CA ARG A 110 -10.10 55.30 9.17
C ARG A 110 -10.86 53.99 9.38
N VAL A 111 -12.19 54.06 9.52
CA VAL A 111 -13.03 52.86 9.61
C VAL A 111 -12.96 52.06 8.32
N ALA A 112 -13.06 52.70 7.15
CA ALA A 112 -12.93 52.02 5.86
C ALA A 112 -11.56 51.33 5.69
N ASP A 113 -10.47 51.99 6.11
CA ASP A 113 -9.13 51.39 6.10
C ASP A 113 -9.03 50.17 7.03
N LEU A 114 -9.61 50.26 8.23
CA LEU A 114 -9.62 49.16 9.20
C LEU A 114 -10.48 47.98 8.73
N GLU A 115 -11.62 48.26 8.11
CA GLU A 115 -12.47 47.23 7.49
C GLU A 115 -11.73 46.53 6.36
N ALA A 116 -11.06 47.28 5.47
CA ALA A 116 -10.23 46.71 4.41
C ALA A 116 -9.10 45.82 4.96
N GLN A 117 -8.43 46.24 6.04
CA GLN A 117 -7.42 45.44 6.73
C GLN A 117 -8.00 44.17 7.35
N LEU A 118 -9.18 44.24 7.98
CA LEU A 118 -9.87 43.08 8.54
C LEU A 118 -10.28 42.09 7.44
N TYR A 119 -10.82 42.57 6.31
CA TYR A 119 -11.15 41.71 5.18
C TYR A 119 -9.91 41.03 4.60
N HIS A 120 -8.80 41.76 4.47
CA HIS A 120 -7.55 41.19 4.00
C HIS A 120 -7.01 40.12 4.96
N SER A 121 -6.96 40.41 6.27
CA SER A 121 -6.51 39.44 7.28
C SER A 121 -7.40 38.20 7.37
N ASN A 122 -8.72 38.36 7.24
CA ASN A 122 -9.63 37.21 7.21
C ASN A 122 -9.46 36.38 5.93
N HIS A 123 -9.22 37.01 4.79
CA HIS A 123 -8.91 36.30 3.55
C HIS A 123 -7.63 35.47 3.68
N GLU A 124 -6.55 36.04 4.25
CA GLU A 124 -5.31 35.30 4.51
C GLU A 124 -5.54 34.09 5.42
N ARG A 125 -6.29 34.27 6.53
CA ARG A 125 -6.65 33.18 7.44
C ARG A 125 -7.44 32.07 6.74
N ASP A 126 -8.35 32.41 5.83
CA ASP A 126 -9.13 31.42 5.09
C ASP A 126 -8.28 30.68 4.05
N VAL A 127 -7.33 31.36 3.41
CA VAL A 127 -6.34 30.73 2.52
C VAL A 127 -5.47 29.75 3.32
N ASP A 128 -4.99 30.16 4.50
CA ASP A 128 -4.19 29.31 5.38
C ASP A 128 -4.98 28.09 5.88
N ARG A 129 -6.23 28.27 6.31
CA ARG A 129 -7.12 27.17 6.70
C ARG A 129 -7.31 26.17 5.56
N LYS A 130 -7.55 26.65 4.34
CA LYS A 130 -7.67 25.78 3.15
C LYS A 130 -6.34 25.08 2.81
N ALA A 131 -5.20 25.75 3.01
CA ALA A 131 -3.89 25.16 2.80
C ALA A 131 -3.58 24.06 3.82
N VAL A 132 -3.93 24.26 5.10
CA VAL A 132 -3.81 23.24 6.15
C VAL A 132 -4.74 22.05 5.87
N ALA A 133 -6.01 22.31 5.52
CA ALA A 133 -6.96 21.24 5.18
C ALA A 133 -6.45 20.37 4.02
N ARG A 134 -5.91 20.99 2.96
CA ARG A 134 -5.30 20.26 1.83
C ARG A 134 -4.10 19.40 2.27
N ARG A 135 -3.22 19.91 3.13
CA ARG A 135 -2.08 19.16 3.68
C ARG A 135 -2.52 17.97 4.52
N VAL A 136 -3.50 18.15 5.40
CA VAL A 136 -4.06 17.07 6.23
C VAL A 136 -4.68 16.00 5.34
N GLN A 137 -5.47 16.40 4.34
CA GLN A 137 -6.12 15.44 3.45
C GLN A 137 -5.13 14.68 2.55
N ALA A 138 -4.06 15.33 2.09
CA ALA A 138 -2.95 14.66 1.42
C ALA A 138 -2.27 13.64 2.33
N GLY A 139 -1.95 14.01 3.58
CA GLY A 139 -1.35 13.08 4.56
C GLY A 139 -2.25 11.88 4.88
N ILE A 140 -3.57 12.08 4.96
CA ILE A 140 -4.54 10.98 5.14
C ILE A 140 -4.55 10.07 3.91
N ALA A 141 -4.56 10.64 2.70
CA ALA A 141 -4.52 9.87 1.46
C ALA A 141 -3.24 9.03 1.36
N ASP A 142 -2.07 9.62 1.63
CA ASP A 142 -0.78 8.93 1.63
C ASP A 142 -0.75 7.80 2.66
N GLY A 143 -1.26 8.05 3.88
CA GLY A 143 -1.40 7.02 4.92
C GLY A 143 -2.31 5.86 4.50
N ASN A 144 -3.44 6.16 3.85
CA ASN A 144 -4.35 5.14 3.32
C ASN A 144 -3.70 4.31 2.21
N TYR A 145 -2.96 4.92 1.30
CA TYR A 145 -2.22 4.18 0.26
C TYR A 145 -1.12 3.30 0.87
N ALA A 146 -0.37 3.79 1.85
CA ALA A 146 0.63 3.01 2.56
C ALA A 146 0.01 1.76 3.22
N LEU A 147 -1.14 1.92 3.89
CA LEU A 147 -1.88 0.81 4.50
C LEU A 147 -2.42 -0.18 3.44
N LEU A 148 -2.92 0.30 2.30
CA LEU A 148 -3.34 -0.56 1.20
C LEU A 148 -2.18 -1.41 0.65
N PHE A 149 -1.03 -0.80 0.41
CA PHE A 149 0.16 -1.53 -0.05
C PHE A 149 0.65 -2.55 0.98
N GLN A 150 0.63 -2.21 2.27
CA GLN A 150 0.97 -3.14 3.34
C GLN A 150 -0.03 -4.31 3.39
N ASN A 151 -1.33 -4.03 3.24
CA ASN A 151 -2.36 -5.08 3.21
C ASN A 151 -2.16 -6.03 2.02
N ASP A 152 -1.84 -5.49 0.84
CA ASP A 152 -1.56 -6.29 -0.36
C ASP A 152 -0.27 -7.10 -0.23
N ALA A 153 0.77 -6.55 0.42
CA ALA A 153 1.99 -7.30 0.74
C ALA A 153 1.68 -8.47 1.67
N LEU A 154 0.93 -8.23 2.75
CA LEU A 154 0.50 -9.28 3.68
C LEU A 154 -0.39 -10.33 3.00
N ARG A 155 -1.29 -9.94 2.10
CA ARG A 155 -2.11 -10.87 1.30
C ARG A 155 -1.26 -11.74 0.38
N LYS A 156 -0.22 -11.18 -0.25
CA LYS A 156 0.73 -11.95 -1.08
C LYS A 156 1.52 -12.95 -0.22
N GLU A 157 2.01 -12.53 0.95
CA GLU A 157 2.71 -13.41 1.87
C GLU A 157 1.82 -14.53 2.40
N ASN A 158 0.57 -14.23 2.76
CA ASN A 158 -0.40 -15.22 3.22
C ASN A 158 -0.73 -16.25 2.12
N ARG A 159 -0.88 -15.81 0.86
CA ARG A 159 -1.01 -16.73 -0.29
C ARG A 159 0.22 -17.63 -0.44
N ARG A 160 1.43 -17.05 -0.39
CA ARG A 160 2.69 -17.82 -0.47
C ARG A 160 2.82 -18.84 0.68
N LEU A 161 2.44 -18.48 1.90
CA LEU A 161 2.46 -19.40 3.04
C LEU A 161 1.43 -20.52 2.87
N LYS A 162 0.23 -20.22 2.38
CA LYS A 162 -0.79 -21.24 2.05
C LYS A 162 -0.31 -22.20 0.98
N GLU A 163 0.31 -21.70 -0.08
CA GLU A 163 0.92 -22.54 -1.13
C GLU A 163 2.01 -23.44 -0.54
N ARG A 164 2.90 -22.91 0.31
CA ARG A 164 3.93 -23.71 0.99
C ARG A 164 3.32 -24.81 1.86
N ILE A 165 2.28 -24.50 2.64
CA ILE A 165 1.57 -25.50 3.45
C ILE A 165 0.96 -26.57 2.57
N ALA A 166 0.27 -26.19 1.48
CA ALA A 166 -0.31 -27.15 0.54
C ALA A 166 0.75 -28.09 -0.07
N THR A 167 1.90 -27.55 -0.51
CA THR A 167 3.00 -28.37 -1.05
C THR A 167 3.59 -29.32 0.00
N ALA A 168 3.72 -28.87 1.26
CA ALA A 168 4.21 -29.72 2.34
C ALA A 168 3.19 -30.81 2.72
N GLU A 169 1.89 -30.49 2.72
CA GLU A 169 0.82 -31.48 2.93
C GLU A 169 0.79 -32.54 1.82
N GLU A 170 0.95 -32.14 0.56
CA GLU A 170 1.03 -33.06 -0.57
C GLU A 170 2.26 -33.97 -0.47
N ALA A 171 3.42 -33.43 -0.11
CA ALA A 171 4.63 -34.20 0.14
C ALA A 171 4.44 -35.23 1.27
N MET A 172 3.92 -34.81 2.43
CA MET A 172 3.63 -35.73 3.54
C MET A 172 2.60 -36.80 3.16
N ARG A 173 1.55 -36.45 2.40
CA ARG A 173 0.57 -37.43 1.90
C ARG A 173 1.22 -38.44 0.95
N HIS A 174 2.16 -38.01 0.12
CA HIS A 174 2.90 -38.89 -0.77
C HIS A 174 3.83 -39.82 0.02
N GLU A 175 4.59 -39.31 0.98
CA GLU A 175 5.46 -40.11 1.87
C GLU A 175 4.66 -41.19 2.61
N VAL A 176 3.55 -40.80 3.24
CA VAL A 176 2.68 -41.74 3.96
C VAL A 176 2.10 -42.80 3.03
N ARG A 177 1.68 -42.45 1.81
CA ARG A 177 1.21 -43.44 0.82
C ARG A 177 2.33 -44.42 0.44
N ALA A 178 3.53 -43.92 0.18
CA ALA A 178 4.68 -44.74 -0.16
C ALA A 178 5.04 -45.72 0.97
N GLU A 179 4.98 -45.28 2.24
CA GLU A 179 5.18 -46.15 3.40
C GLU A 179 4.13 -47.27 3.49
N TYR A 180 2.85 -46.93 3.29
CA TYR A 180 1.77 -47.93 3.28
C TYR A 180 1.89 -48.91 2.11
N GLU A 181 2.23 -48.44 0.91
CA GLU A 181 2.47 -49.30 -0.24
C GLU A 181 3.66 -50.23 -0.02
N ALA A 182 4.75 -49.72 0.57
CA ALA A 182 5.91 -50.54 0.94
C ALA A 182 5.53 -51.63 1.95
N ARG A 183 4.73 -51.29 2.98
CA ARG A 183 4.26 -52.25 3.98
C ARG A 183 3.29 -53.28 3.40
N LEU A 184 2.39 -52.87 2.50
CA LEU A 184 1.51 -53.78 1.78
C LEU A 184 2.32 -54.76 0.91
N ALA A 185 3.35 -54.27 0.20
CA ALA A 185 4.24 -55.11 -0.59
C ALA A 185 5.05 -56.08 0.28
N GLU A 186 5.44 -55.68 1.49
CA GLU A 186 6.09 -56.56 2.48
C GLU A 186 5.15 -57.66 2.97
N LEU A 187 3.95 -57.32 3.41
CA LEU A 187 2.93 -58.29 3.85
C LEU A 187 2.54 -59.27 2.72
N GLN A 188 2.45 -58.79 1.47
CA GLN A 188 2.22 -59.66 0.32
C GLN A 188 3.39 -60.63 0.09
N ARG A 189 4.64 -60.19 0.26
CA ARG A 189 5.82 -61.06 0.19
C ARG A 189 5.80 -62.12 1.29
N GLU A 190 5.45 -61.76 2.52
CA GLU A 190 5.31 -62.70 3.65
C GLU A 190 4.18 -63.73 3.40
N LEU A 191 3.03 -63.28 2.89
CA LEU A 191 1.92 -64.16 2.54
C LEU A 191 2.33 -65.17 1.45
N LEU A 192 3.03 -64.73 0.41
CA LEU A 192 3.52 -65.62 -0.65
C LEU A 192 4.59 -66.59 -0.11
N ALA A 193 5.48 -66.14 0.77
CA ALA A 193 6.48 -66.98 1.41
C ALA A 193 5.84 -68.08 2.28
N THR A 194 4.89 -67.73 3.14
CA THR A 194 4.16 -68.68 4.00
C THR A 194 3.31 -69.66 3.19
N GLN A 195 2.61 -69.20 2.14
CA GLN A 195 1.91 -70.08 1.19
C GLN A 195 2.88 -71.05 0.48
N GLY A 196 4.07 -70.56 0.10
CA GLY A 196 5.13 -71.38 -0.49
C GLY A 196 5.66 -72.46 0.47
N GLN A 197 5.85 -72.10 1.74
CA GLN A 197 6.23 -73.02 2.82
C GLN A 197 5.15 -74.09 3.02
N TYR A 198 3.87 -73.69 3.11
CA TYR A 198 2.75 -74.61 3.28
C TYR A 198 2.60 -75.59 2.10
N ARG A 199 2.67 -75.11 0.85
CA ARG A 199 2.65 -75.98 -0.34
C ARG A 199 3.84 -76.96 -0.36
N SER A 200 4.99 -76.53 0.14
CA SER A 200 6.18 -77.38 0.23
C SER A 200 6.03 -78.44 1.32
N TYR A 201 5.44 -78.08 2.46
CA TYR A 201 5.04 -79.01 3.51
C TYR A 201 4.04 -80.05 3.00
N GLN A 202 2.95 -79.61 2.34
CA GLN A 202 1.96 -80.52 1.74
C GLN A 202 2.61 -81.49 0.75
N ARG A 203 3.43 -80.99 -0.19
CA ARG A 203 4.15 -81.86 -1.15
C ARG A 203 5.07 -82.85 -0.44
N ARG A 204 5.77 -82.44 0.62
CA ARG A 204 6.64 -83.32 1.41
C ARG A 204 5.82 -84.41 2.12
N LEU A 205 4.68 -84.04 2.71
CA LEU A 205 3.76 -84.97 3.38
C LEU A 205 3.19 -86.00 2.40
N TYR A 206 2.64 -85.55 1.27
CA TYR A 206 2.08 -86.45 0.25
C TYR A 206 3.15 -87.37 -0.35
N ARG A 207 4.36 -86.86 -0.62
CA ARG A 207 5.48 -87.70 -1.07
C ARG A 207 5.87 -88.72 -0.02
N GLY A 208 6.00 -88.33 1.25
CA GLY A 208 6.31 -89.27 2.34
C GLY A 208 5.27 -90.39 2.46
N MET A 209 3.99 -90.04 2.39
CA MET A 209 2.90 -91.03 2.39
C MET A 209 2.95 -91.94 1.16
N GLN A 210 3.20 -91.39 -0.03
CA GLN A 210 3.31 -92.17 -1.26
C GLN A 210 4.49 -93.14 -1.21
N VAL A 211 5.67 -92.70 -0.76
CA VAL A 211 6.85 -93.56 -0.58
C VAL A 211 6.53 -94.69 0.40
N SER A 212 5.91 -94.38 1.54
CA SER A 212 5.52 -95.42 2.52
C SER A 212 4.54 -96.45 1.94
N LEU A 213 3.58 -96.03 1.11
CA LEU A 213 2.63 -96.94 0.45
C LEU A 213 3.32 -97.79 -0.63
N GLU A 214 4.26 -97.22 -1.38
CA GLU A 214 5.04 -97.94 -2.39
C GLU A 214 6.00 -98.94 -1.74
N GLU A 215 6.60 -98.62 -0.61
CA GLU A 215 7.40 -99.55 0.20
C GLU A 215 6.55 -100.72 0.72
N ILE A 216 5.39 -100.45 1.32
CA ILE A 216 4.46 -101.50 1.77
C ILE A 216 4.03 -102.40 0.59
N LYS A 217 3.72 -101.81 -0.57
CA LYS A 217 3.35 -102.56 -1.78
C LYS A 217 4.52 -103.41 -2.27
N ARG A 218 5.74 -102.88 -2.30
CA ARG A 218 6.95 -103.60 -2.70
C ARG A 218 7.23 -104.77 -1.73
N ASP A 219 7.17 -104.54 -0.42
CA ASP A 219 7.36 -105.57 0.60
C ASP A 219 6.33 -106.68 0.49
N ALA A 220 5.06 -106.32 0.26
CA ALA A 220 3.99 -107.29 0.01
C ALA A 220 4.24 -108.12 -1.26
N MET A 221 4.63 -107.49 -2.38
CA MET A 221 4.93 -108.20 -3.63
C MET A 221 6.17 -109.10 -3.52
N LEU A 222 7.23 -108.63 -2.85
CA LEU A 222 8.42 -109.43 -2.57
C LEU A 222 8.11 -110.60 -1.62
N SER A 223 7.27 -110.38 -0.62
CA SER A 223 6.78 -111.44 0.27
C SER A 223 6.07 -112.54 -0.51
N VAL A 224 5.13 -112.17 -1.41
CA VAL A 224 4.45 -113.13 -2.31
C VAL A 224 5.44 -113.88 -3.21
N GLY A 225 6.50 -113.21 -3.68
CA GLY A 225 7.58 -113.85 -4.43
C GLY A 225 8.36 -114.91 -3.62
N ARG A 226 8.52 -114.68 -2.30
CA ARG A 226 9.24 -115.57 -1.38
C ARG A 226 8.37 -116.70 -0.81
N MET A 227 7.04 -116.60 -0.86
CA MET A 227 6.15 -117.66 -0.38
C MET A 227 6.38 -118.96 -1.16
N GLU A 228 6.79 -120.03 -0.49
CA GLU A 228 7.09 -121.32 -1.12
C GLU A 228 5.86 -121.96 -1.79
N SER A 229 4.66 -121.68 -1.29
CA SER A 229 3.37 -122.21 -1.75
C SER A 229 2.75 -121.48 -2.95
N ALA A 230 3.31 -120.35 -3.40
CA ALA A 230 2.73 -119.58 -4.51
C ALA A 230 3.10 -120.19 -5.89
N PRO A 231 2.14 -120.32 -6.84
CA PRO A 231 2.40 -120.83 -8.19
C PRO A 231 3.52 -120.07 -8.92
N LEU A 232 4.40 -120.80 -9.63
CA LEU A 232 5.59 -120.23 -10.31
C LEU A 232 5.26 -119.07 -11.27
N HIS A 233 4.10 -119.14 -11.93
CA HIS A 233 3.62 -118.08 -12.81
C HIS A 233 3.37 -116.76 -12.06
N MET A 234 2.76 -116.83 -10.87
CA MET A 234 2.53 -115.65 -10.03
C MET A 234 3.84 -115.03 -9.55
N LYS A 235 4.85 -115.85 -9.21
CA LYS A 235 6.18 -115.35 -8.82
C LYS A 235 6.85 -114.58 -9.96
N ARG A 236 6.83 -115.13 -11.18
CA ARG A 236 7.38 -114.45 -12.37
C ARG A 236 6.62 -113.17 -12.72
N GLN A 237 5.29 -113.20 -12.60
CA GLN A 237 4.46 -112.02 -12.85
C GLN A 237 4.69 -110.93 -11.80
N ALA A 238 4.79 -111.28 -10.51
CA ALA A 238 5.10 -110.33 -9.44
C ALA A 238 6.47 -109.66 -9.63
N LEU A 239 7.51 -110.44 -10.01
CA LEU A 239 8.82 -109.90 -10.34
C LEU A 239 8.79 -108.98 -11.57
N LYS A 240 8.07 -109.37 -12.63
CA LYS A 240 7.92 -108.52 -13.82
C LYS A 240 7.19 -107.21 -13.50
N ILE A 241 6.13 -107.27 -12.68
CA ILE A 241 5.40 -106.08 -12.21
C ILE A 241 6.34 -105.19 -11.40
N ALA A 242 7.15 -105.75 -10.49
CA ALA A 242 8.11 -104.97 -9.69
C ALA A 242 9.13 -104.23 -10.57
N ILE A 243 9.73 -104.91 -11.56
CA ILE A 243 10.69 -104.28 -12.49
C ILE A 243 10.02 -103.18 -13.31
N SER A 244 8.81 -103.44 -13.85
CA SER A 244 8.09 -102.42 -14.61
C SER A 244 7.64 -101.23 -13.75
N ASP A 245 7.31 -101.46 -12.48
CA ASP A 245 6.97 -100.41 -11.52
C ASP A 245 8.21 -99.54 -11.20
N ASP A 246 9.40 -100.14 -11.07
CA ASP A 246 10.66 -99.41 -10.88
C ASP A 246 11.02 -98.56 -12.11
N GLU A 247 10.86 -99.09 -13.33
CA GLU A 247 11.03 -98.33 -14.58
C GLU A 247 10.04 -97.17 -14.70
N LEU A 248 8.75 -97.41 -14.39
CA LEU A 248 7.73 -96.36 -14.35
C LEU A 248 8.05 -95.28 -13.31
N ASN A 249 8.60 -95.66 -12.16
CA ASN A 249 9.03 -94.73 -11.13
C ASN A 249 10.23 -93.89 -11.59
N SER A 250 11.24 -94.49 -12.23
CA SER A 250 12.34 -93.75 -12.86
C SER A 250 11.86 -92.74 -13.90
N LEU A 251 10.91 -93.12 -14.77
CA LEU A 251 10.32 -92.21 -15.75
C LEU A 251 9.52 -91.08 -15.10
N ARG A 252 8.83 -91.35 -13.98
CA ARG A 252 8.12 -90.32 -13.21
C ARG A 252 9.09 -89.33 -12.56
N GLU A 253 10.21 -89.80 -12.03
CA GLU A 253 11.27 -88.95 -11.47
C GLU A 253 11.88 -88.04 -12.54
N GLN A 254 12.27 -88.59 -13.70
CA GLN A 254 12.79 -87.80 -14.82
C GLN A 254 11.77 -86.75 -15.31
N ASN A 255 10.48 -87.10 -15.41
CA ASN A 255 9.45 -86.14 -15.79
C ASN A 255 9.26 -85.04 -14.73
N ALA A 256 9.36 -85.39 -13.45
CA ALA A 256 9.31 -84.42 -12.35
C ALA A 256 10.51 -83.47 -12.38
N GLU A 257 11.71 -83.97 -12.66
CA GLU A 257 12.92 -83.16 -12.84
C GLU A 257 12.80 -82.21 -14.03
N LEU A 258 12.35 -82.70 -15.19
CA LEU A 258 12.12 -81.86 -16.38
C LEU A 258 11.07 -80.77 -16.12
N ARG A 259 9.98 -81.08 -15.40
CA ARG A 259 9.00 -80.06 -14.99
C ARG A 259 9.63 -79.02 -14.07
N GLN A 260 10.52 -79.44 -13.18
CA GLN A 260 11.24 -78.53 -12.29
C GLN A 260 12.23 -77.64 -13.06
N THR A 261 12.96 -78.17 -14.05
CA THR A 261 13.86 -77.37 -14.88
C THR A 261 13.08 -76.34 -15.71
N VAL A 262 11.96 -76.73 -16.32
CA VAL A 262 11.07 -75.81 -17.05
C VAL A 262 10.51 -74.73 -16.12
N ALA A 263 10.11 -75.07 -14.89
CA ALA A 263 9.65 -74.07 -13.92
C ALA A 263 10.77 -73.10 -13.51
N LYS A 264 11.99 -73.59 -13.29
CA LYS A 264 13.16 -72.77 -12.96
C LYS A 264 13.54 -71.82 -14.11
N THR A 265 13.54 -72.29 -15.36
CA THR A 265 13.88 -71.44 -16.52
C THR A 265 12.82 -70.36 -16.77
N LYS A 266 11.53 -70.69 -16.61
CA LYS A 266 10.45 -69.70 -16.67
C LYS A 266 10.61 -68.61 -15.61
N LEU A 267 10.84 -69.01 -14.35
CA LEU A 267 11.08 -68.06 -13.25
C LEU A 267 12.30 -67.16 -13.52
N TRP A 268 13.39 -67.73 -14.06
CA TRP A 268 14.59 -66.98 -14.38
C TRP A 268 14.35 -65.95 -15.49
N TYR A 269 13.58 -66.32 -16.52
CA TYR A 269 13.16 -65.38 -17.58
C TYR A 269 12.28 -64.25 -17.04
N GLU A 270 11.29 -64.56 -16.20
CA GLU A 270 10.42 -63.57 -15.57
C GLU A 270 11.23 -62.61 -14.68
N MET A 271 12.17 -63.12 -13.87
CA MET A 271 13.08 -62.29 -13.08
C MET A 271 13.95 -61.39 -13.96
N ARG A 272 14.46 -61.90 -15.09
CA ARG A 272 15.24 -61.10 -16.04
C ARG A 272 14.39 -59.98 -16.65
N LEU A 273 13.15 -60.28 -17.02
CA LEU A 273 12.21 -59.29 -17.56
C LEU A 273 11.88 -58.21 -16.52
N LEU A 274 11.63 -58.59 -15.27
CA LEU A 274 11.39 -57.65 -14.16
C LEU A 274 12.60 -56.74 -13.91
N ARG A 275 13.82 -57.30 -13.90
CA ARG A 275 15.06 -56.50 -13.78
C ARG A 275 15.23 -55.51 -14.92
N GLN A 276 14.91 -55.92 -16.16
CA GLN A 276 14.95 -55.02 -17.31
C GLN A 276 13.91 -53.90 -17.19
N LYS A 277 12.66 -54.22 -16.81
CA LYS A 277 11.62 -53.21 -16.57
C LYS A 277 12.03 -52.21 -15.50
N ALA A 278 12.49 -52.70 -14.34
CA ALA A 278 12.98 -51.84 -13.26
C ALA A 278 14.15 -50.93 -13.70
N ALA A 279 15.06 -51.43 -14.55
CA ALA A 279 16.14 -50.62 -15.10
C ALA A 279 15.64 -49.51 -16.04
N TYR A 280 14.61 -49.78 -16.86
CA TYR A 280 13.99 -48.76 -17.71
C TYR A 280 13.17 -47.76 -16.91
N GLU A 281 12.42 -48.21 -15.91
CA GLU A 281 11.68 -47.34 -14.97
C GLU A 281 12.64 -46.40 -14.23
N ALA A 282 13.75 -46.91 -13.68
CA ALA A 282 14.76 -46.08 -13.03
C ALA A 282 15.40 -45.05 -13.99
N ARG A 283 15.60 -45.41 -15.27
CA ARG A 283 16.08 -44.46 -16.29
C ARG A 283 15.04 -43.39 -16.61
N MET A 284 13.77 -43.77 -16.72
CA MET A 284 12.67 -42.82 -16.93
C MET A 284 12.54 -41.86 -15.75
N GLU A 285 12.61 -42.37 -14.52
CA GLU A 285 12.57 -41.56 -13.30
C GLU A 285 13.76 -40.59 -13.21
N LYS A 286 14.96 -41.04 -13.62
CA LYS A 286 16.13 -40.16 -13.70
C LYS A 286 15.92 -39.05 -14.73
N MET A 287 15.43 -39.38 -15.93
CA MET A 287 15.14 -38.37 -16.96
C MET A 287 14.06 -37.38 -16.52
N THR A 288 13.03 -37.82 -15.78
CA THR A 288 12.02 -36.90 -15.23
C THR A 288 12.60 -36.00 -14.16
N LYS A 289 13.47 -36.52 -13.26
CA LYS A 289 14.19 -35.70 -12.27
C LYS A 289 15.08 -34.66 -12.93
N GLU A 290 15.88 -35.06 -13.93
CA GLU A 290 16.73 -34.13 -14.71
C GLU A 290 15.89 -33.07 -15.43
N ALA A 291 14.69 -33.42 -15.94
CA ALA A 291 13.76 -32.45 -16.55
C ALA A 291 13.17 -31.47 -15.53
N ASP A 292 12.80 -31.94 -14.33
CA ASP A 292 12.27 -31.11 -13.24
C ASP A 292 13.36 -30.20 -12.65
N GLU A 293 14.58 -30.70 -12.49
CA GLU A 293 15.76 -29.91 -12.12
C GLU A 293 16.07 -28.84 -13.18
N GLY A 294 16.05 -29.20 -14.46
CA GLY A 294 16.21 -28.24 -15.56
C GLY A 294 15.12 -27.17 -15.57
N ARG A 295 13.87 -27.54 -15.28
CA ARG A 295 12.73 -26.62 -15.20
C ARG A 295 12.87 -25.67 -14.01
N THR A 296 13.21 -26.17 -12.83
CA THR A 296 13.41 -25.35 -11.62
C THR A 296 14.60 -24.41 -11.78
N ALA A 297 15.71 -24.86 -12.38
CA ALA A 297 16.85 -24.03 -12.71
C ALA A 297 16.49 -22.91 -13.71
N PHE A 298 15.71 -23.22 -14.75
CA PHE A 298 15.24 -22.24 -15.73
C PHE A 298 14.39 -21.14 -15.07
N TRP A 299 13.42 -21.52 -14.24
CA TRP A 299 12.57 -20.55 -13.54
C TRP A 299 13.35 -19.73 -12.50
N GLY A 300 14.28 -20.36 -11.77
CA GLY A 300 15.17 -19.65 -10.85
C GLY A 300 16.05 -18.62 -11.56
N THR A 301 16.61 -18.96 -12.72
CA THR A 301 17.41 -18.03 -13.55
C THR A 301 16.54 -16.89 -14.08
N ARG A 302 15.32 -17.21 -14.54
CA ARG A 302 14.36 -16.19 -14.98
C ARG A 302 13.98 -15.22 -13.86
N GLU A 303 13.72 -15.70 -12.65
CA GLU A 303 13.45 -14.84 -11.49
C GLU A 303 14.62 -13.90 -11.18
N LEU A 304 15.86 -14.39 -11.27
CA LEU A 304 17.05 -13.54 -11.08
C LEU A 304 17.11 -12.44 -12.13
N HIS A 305 16.90 -12.75 -13.41
CA HIS A 305 16.83 -11.74 -14.46
C HIS A 305 15.68 -10.75 -14.30
N ASP A 306 14.52 -11.20 -13.81
CA ASP A 306 13.39 -10.32 -13.54
C ASP A 306 13.70 -9.38 -12.35
N ARG A 307 14.40 -9.85 -11.31
CA ARG A 307 14.92 -9.00 -10.23
C ARG A 307 15.94 -7.99 -10.74
N GLU A 308 16.91 -8.41 -11.56
CA GLU A 308 17.88 -7.50 -12.19
C GLU A 308 17.19 -6.42 -13.02
N ARG A 309 16.21 -6.79 -13.86
CA ARG A 309 15.40 -5.85 -14.63
C ARG A 309 14.67 -4.86 -13.73
N GLU A 310 14.11 -5.30 -12.61
CA GLU A 310 13.43 -4.41 -11.67
C GLU A 310 14.41 -3.44 -11.00
N THR A 311 15.60 -3.89 -10.62
CA THR A 311 16.65 -3.00 -10.10
C THR A 311 17.11 -1.97 -11.14
N LEU A 312 17.28 -2.37 -12.39
CA LEU A 312 17.64 -1.46 -13.48
C LEU A 312 16.53 -0.42 -13.75
N LYS A 313 15.24 -0.81 -13.66
CA LYS A 313 14.14 0.14 -13.74
C LYS A 313 14.15 1.14 -12.58
N GLN A 314 14.41 0.69 -11.35
CA GLN A 314 14.53 1.57 -10.19
C GLN A 314 15.68 2.57 -10.35
N GLN A 315 16.83 2.10 -10.85
CA GLN A 315 17.97 2.97 -11.19
C GLN A 315 17.62 3.99 -12.28
N LEU A 316 16.88 3.57 -13.32
CA LEU A 316 16.41 4.46 -14.38
C LEU A 316 15.49 5.56 -13.82
N VAL A 317 14.51 5.19 -12.98
CA VAL A 317 13.59 6.15 -12.34
C VAL A 317 14.35 7.11 -11.42
N SER A 318 15.33 6.61 -10.64
CA SER A 318 16.18 7.45 -9.80
C SER A 318 17.01 8.43 -10.62
N ALA A 319 17.60 7.99 -11.73
CA ALA A 319 18.37 8.83 -12.64
C ALA A 319 17.50 9.89 -13.32
N GLN A 320 16.29 9.52 -13.76
CA GLN A 320 15.30 10.44 -14.30
C GLN A 320 14.87 11.49 -13.28
N GLY A 321 14.65 11.11 -12.02
CA GLY A 321 14.36 12.04 -10.93
C GLY A 321 15.52 13.02 -10.67
N SER A 322 16.76 12.52 -10.64
CA SER A 322 17.95 13.37 -10.50
C SER A 322 18.12 14.33 -11.69
N LEU A 323 17.81 13.89 -12.90
CA LEU A 323 17.85 14.74 -14.09
C LEU A 323 16.80 15.86 -14.01
N ALA A 324 15.55 15.53 -13.68
CA ALA A 324 14.49 16.52 -13.50
C ALA A 324 14.81 17.55 -12.40
N GLN A 325 15.43 17.12 -11.30
CA GLN A 325 15.90 18.02 -10.25
C GLN A 325 16.99 18.98 -10.76
N ALA A 326 17.97 18.47 -11.51
CA ALA A 326 19.01 19.30 -12.11
C ALA A 326 18.43 20.29 -13.14
N GLU A 327 17.43 19.88 -13.92
CA GLU A 327 16.71 20.78 -14.85
C GLU A 327 16.02 21.94 -14.11
N ILE A 328 15.37 21.65 -12.98
CA ILE A 328 14.74 22.68 -12.12
C ILE A 328 15.79 23.66 -11.58
N GLU A 329 16.95 23.16 -11.12
CA GLU A 329 18.06 23.98 -10.63
C GLU A 329 18.62 24.90 -11.73
N VAL A 330 18.80 24.38 -12.95
CA VAL A 330 19.23 25.18 -14.11
C VAL A 330 18.22 26.29 -14.40
N ASP A 331 16.92 26.00 -14.36
CA ASP A 331 15.89 27.01 -14.59
C ASP A 331 15.83 28.07 -13.48
N GLN A 332 16.10 27.67 -12.22
CA GLN A 332 16.20 28.60 -11.11
C GLN A 332 17.40 29.54 -11.28
N LEU A 333 18.58 28.99 -11.60
CA LEU A 333 19.79 29.79 -11.87
C LEU A 333 19.60 30.75 -13.05
N ARG A 334 18.86 30.35 -14.09
CA ARG A 334 18.50 31.23 -15.21
C ARG A 334 17.63 32.41 -14.77
N ARG A 335 16.62 32.16 -13.93
CA ARG A 335 15.77 33.23 -13.36
C ARG A 335 16.58 34.17 -12.48
N ASP A 336 17.46 33.65 -11.64
CA ASP A 336 18.32 34.44 -10.76
C ASP A 336 19.29 35.31 -11.56
N LEU A 337 19.90 34.76 -12.61
CA LEU A 337 20.74 35.52 -13.53
C LEU A 337 19.95 36.65 -14.22
N GLN A 338 18.72 36.39 -14.66
CA GLN A 338 17.85 37.38 -15.27
C GLN A 338 17.50 38.52 -14.30
N MET A 339 17.21 38.18 -13.03
CA MET A 339 17.00 39.18 -11.97
C MET A 339 18.27 40.01 -11.71
N GLN A 340 19.44 39.39 -11.64
CA GLN A 340 20.70 40.12 -11.46
C GLN A 340 20.99 41.07 -12.63
N LEU A 341 20.71 40.64 -13.87
CA LEU A 341 20.83 41.51 -15.05
C LEU A 341 19.85 42.68 -15.00
N ALA A 342 18.61 42.47 -14.54
CA ALA A 342 17.63 43.54 -14.34
C ALA A 342 18.10 44.53 -13.27
N ASN A 343 18.52 44.05 -12.10
CA ASN A 343 19.07 44.87 -11.01
C ASN A 343 20.30 45.67 -11.46
N LYS A 344 21.19 45.05 -12.26
CA LYS A 344 22.36 45.74 -12.85
C LYS A 344 21.92 46.85 -13.80
N LYS A 345 20.94 46.61 -14.67
CA LYS A 345 20.38 47.64 -15.56
C LYS A 345 19.75 48.80 -14.78
N GLU A 346 18.99 48.50 -13.72
CA GLU A 346 18.41 49.52 -12.85
C GLU A 346 19.48 50.35 -12.15
N LEU A 347 20.52 49.70 -11.60
CA LEU A 347 21.64 50.38 -10.97
C LEU A 347 22.40 51.29 -11.94
N VAL A 348 22.68 50.80 -13.16
CA VAL A 348 23.29 51.62 -14.22
C VAL A 348 22.39 52.81 -14.55
N SER A 349 21.08 52.60 -14.70
CA SER A 349 20.13 53.69 -14.98
C SER A 349 20.08 54.72 -13.85
N SER A 350 20.14 54.27 -12.59
CA SER A 350 20.17 55.12 -11.40
C SER A 350 21.47 55.93 -11.34
N LYS A 351 22.63 55.30 -11.59
CA LYS A 351 23.92 56.00 -11.68
C LYS A 351 23.94 57.04 -12.81
N VAL A 352 23.36 56.73 -13.97
CA VAL A 352 23.23 57.69 -15.08
C VAL A 352 22.34 58.88 -14.67
N LYS A 353 21.20 58.62 -14.00
CA LYS A 353 20.33 59.69 -13.48
C LYS A 353 21.04 60.56 -12.44
N GLN A 354 21.76 59.94 -11.50
CA GLN A 354 22.55 60.64 -10.49
C GLN A 354 23.69 61.46 -11.13
N ALA A 355 24.40 60.91 -12.11
CA ALA A 355 25.44 61.63 -12.85
C ALA A 355 24.88 62.89 -13.53
N LYS A 356 23.70 62.80 -14.17
CA LYS A 356 23.00 63.97 -14.74
C LYS A 356 22.57 64.98 -13.67
N ALA A 357 22.13 64.52 -12.50
CA ALA A 357 21.77 65.37 -11.37
C ALA A 357 23.00 66.11 -10.81
N ILE A 358 24.13 65.42 -10.66
CA ILE A 358 25.41 66.03 -10.29
C ILE A 358 25.82 67.05 -11.36
N GLU A 359 25.78 66.69 -12.64
CA GLU A 359 26.17 67.60 -13.72
C GLU A 359 25.32 68.88 -13.75
N THR A 360 24.01 68.77 -13.51
CA THR A 360 23.12 69.94 -13.40
C THR A 360 23.40 70.77 -12.16
N LEU A 361 23.72 70.15 -11.01
CA LEU A 361 24.17 70.85 -9.81
C LEU A 361 25.51 71.56 -10.06
N THR A 362 26.49 70.91 -10.68
CA THR A 362 27.79 71.51 -11.03
C THR A 362 27.62 72.69 -11.98
N ARG A 363 26.71 72.60 -12.96
CA ARG A 363 26.36 73.76 -13.81
C ARG A 363 25.75 74.91 -13.01
N ARG A 364 24.89 74.63 -12.02
CA ARG A 364 24.34 75.65 -11.11
C ARG A 364 25.43 76.25 -10.23
N LEU A 365 26.31 75.42 -9.68
CA LEU A 365 27.44 75.83 -8.85
C LEU A 365 28.37 76.77 -9.64
N LYS A 366 28.72 76.40 -10.88
CA LYS A 366 29.47 77.29 -11.79
C LYS A 366 28.75 78.60 -12.10
N LYS A 367 27.41 78.60 -12.18
CA LYS A 367 26.64 79.85 -12.30
C LYS A 367 26.78 80.69 -11.02
N PHE A 368 26.67 80.09 -9.85
CA PHE A 368 26.84 80.79 -8.56
C PHE A 368 28.28 81.25 -8.33
N GLU A 369 29.30 80.52 -8.76
CA GLU A 369 30.70 80.98 -8.75
C GLU A 369 30.90 82.23 -9.61
N ARG A 370 30.25 82.28 -10.79
CA ARG A 370 30.22 83.52 -11.61
C ARG A 370 29.50 84.66 -10.92
N PHE A 371 28.46 84.39 -10.13
CA PHE A 371 27.81 85.41 -9.30
C PHE A 371 28.65 85.83 -8.09
N GLY A 372 29.47 84.94 -7.53
CA GLY A 372 30.43 85.27 -6.47
C GLY A 372 31.62 86.12 -6.95
N GLN A 373 31.88 86.17 -8.26
CA GLN A 373 32.84 87.08 -8.90
C GLN A 373 32.24 88.45 -9.26
N HIS A 374 30.94 88.65 -9.06
CA HIS A 374 30.36 89.99 -9.08
C HIS A 374 30.51 90.60 -7.69
N ASP A 375 31.18 91.76 -7.60
CA ASP A 375 31.28 92.54 -6.37
C ASP A 375 29.88 92.78 -5.80
N LEU A 376 29.59 92.15 -4.67
CA LEU A 376 28.34 92.35 -3.93
C LEU A 376 28.12 93.83 -3.61
N ASP A 377 29.20 94.59 -3.41
CA ASP A 377 29.17 96.04 -3.20
C ASP A 377 28.70 96.81 -4.44
N ALA A 378 29.02 96.35 -5.65
CA ALA A 378 28.52 96.96 -6.89
C ALA A 378 27.02 96.72 -7.08
N ILE A 379 26.54 95.52 -6.76
CA ILE A 379 25.10 95.18 -6.87
C ILE A 379 24.29 95.86 -5.75
N VAL A 380 24.82 95.97 -4.53
CA VAL A 380 24.19 96.73 -3.44
C VAL A 380 24.15 98.22 -3.79
N SER A 381 25.21 98.78 -4.38
CA SER A 381 25.22 100.18 -4.84
C SER A 381 24.23 100.45 -5.99
N ASP A 382 24.02 99.50 -6.91
CA ASP A 382 23.03 99.60 -7.98
C ASP A 382 21.60 99.34 -7.47
N TYR A 383 21.42 98.53 -6.42
CA TYR A 383 20.14 98.33 -5.76
C TYR A 383 19.73 99.57 -4.94
N GLU A 384 20.67 100.20 -4.24
CA GLU A 384 20.48 101.49 -3.57
C GLU A 384 20.21 102.62 -4.58
N ARG A 385 20.89 102.64 -5.72
CA ARG A 385 20.55 103.54 -6.86
C ARG A 385 19.16 103.29 -7.42
N ARG A 386 18.75 102.04 -7.58
CA ARG A 386 17.41 101.70 -8.08
C ARG A 386 16.32 101.97 -7.03
N GLN A 387 16.59 101.82 -5.75
CA GLN A 387 15.66 102.21 -4.69
C GLN A 387 15.48 103.74 -4.62
N GLN A 388 16.55 104.51 -4.88
CA GLN A 388 16.50 105.96 -5.01
C GLN A 388 15.77 106.40 -6.31
N GLN A 389 15.88 105.64 -7.39
CA GLN A 389 15.13 105.89 -8.64
C GLN A 389 13.64 105.52 -8.54
N ILE A 390 13.24 104.60 -7.65
CA ILE A 390 11.84 104.25 -7.41
C ILE A 390 11.11 105.29 -6.53
N GLN A 391 11.84 106.16 -5.81
CA GLN A 391 11.25 107.30 -5.09
C GLN A 391 11.08 108.57 -5.93
N HIS A 392 11.65 108.63 -7.14
CA HIS A 392 11.50 109.76 -8.07
C HIS A 392 11.37 109.25 -9.52
N GLY A 393 10.15 108.98 -9.96
CA GLY A 393 9.90 108.56 -11.35
C GLY A 393 8.50 108.02 -11.59
N ASP A 394 7.54 108.95 -11.63
CA ASP A 394 6.23 108.76 -12.25
C ASP A 394 6.32 108.19 -13.67
N GLY A 395 5.34 107.36 -14.01
CA GLY A 395 4.60 107.50 -15.28
C GLY A 395 5.08 106.73 -16.52
N ALA A 396 4.06 106.36 -17.31
CA ALA A 396 4.05 106.04 -18.74
C ALA A 396 4.18 104.57 -19.21
N GLU A 397 3.01 104.04 -19.58
CA GLU A 397 2.66 103.44 -20.89
C GLU A 397 3.35 102.17 -21.44
N GLY A 398 2.51 101.18 -21.77
CA GLY A 398 2.29 100.80 -23.18
C GLY A 398 2.82 99.44 -23.68
N GLY A 399 1.90 98.62 -24.22
CA GLY A 399 2.13 97.96 -25.52
C GLY A 399 2.39 96.45 -25.58
N ASP A 400 1.32 95.71 -25.91
CA ASP A 400 1.22 94.76 -27.04
C ASP A 400 2.05 93.46 -27.15
N ALA A 401 1.30 92.35 -26.98
CA ALA A 401 0.86 91.45 -28.05
C ALA A 401 1.64 90.16 -28.44
N HIS A 402 0.78 89.17 -28.70
CA HIS A 402 0.85 88.07 -29.69
C HIS A 402 1.39 86.68 -29.34
N HIS A 403 0.46 85.72 -29.51
CA HIS A 403 0.56 84.41 -30.19
C HIS A 403 0.78 83.11 -29.39
N SER A 404 -0.36 82.45 -29.09
CA SER A 404 -0.62 81.01 -29.31
C SER A 404 -0.41 80.61 -30.80
N PRO A 405 -0.52 79.34 -31.28
CA PRO A 405 -1.04 78.08 -30.68
C PRO A 405 -0.24 76.81 -31.20
N PRO A 406 -0.79 75.60 -31.52
CA PRO A 406 -1.92 74.76 -31.02
C PRO A 406 -1.59 73.25 -30.79
N GLY A 407 -2.50 72.54 -30.08
CA GLY A 407 -3.16 71.27 -30.53
C GLY A 407 -2.39 69.92 -30.51
N THR A 408 -2.84 68.85 -29.86
CA THR A 408 -3.91 67.87 -30.27
C THR A 408 -3.88 66.71 -29.23
N ALA A 409 -4.97 66.27 -28.58
CA ALA A 409 -6.10 65.42 -28.98
C ALA A 409 -5.86 63.88 -28.95
N SER A 410 -6.74 63.21 -28.18
CA SER A 410 -7.32 61.85 -28.39
C SER A 410 -6.53 60.58 -28.03
N GLY A 411 -7.16 59.66 -27.28
CA GLY A 411 -6.61 58.30 -27.12
C GLY A 411 -7.24 57.32 -26.10
N LYS A 412 -8.55 57.06 -26.20
CA LYS A 412 -9.25 55.78 -25.93
C LYS A 412 -8.95 54.92 -24.66
N ARG A 413 -10.03 54.75 -23.89
CA ARG A 413 -10.41 53.56 -23.10
C ARG A 413 -10.17 52.23 -23.84
N GLY A 414 -9.70 51.23 -23.09
CA GLY A 414 -9.75 49.80 -23.42
C GLY A 414 -9.89 48.96 -22.14
N HIS A 415 -11.04 48.30 -22.01
CA HIS A 415 -11.40 47.34 -20.96
C HIS A 415 -10.65 45.99 -21.12
N ARG A 416 -10.62 45.22 -20.02
CA ARG A 416 -10.70 43.74 -19.91
C ARG A 416 -9.44 42.88 -20.10
N GLY A 417 -9.18 42.07 -19.07
CA GLY A 417 -8.32 40.88 -19.00
C GLY A 417 -7.74 40.79 -17.58
N GLY A 418 -8.38 40.10 -16.62
CA GLY A 418 -8.31 38.63 -16.49
C GLY A 418 -6.96 38.27 -15.85
N SER A 419 -6.85 38.19 -14.52
CA SER A 419 -7.01 36.94 -13.75
C SER A 419 -6.09 35.80 -14.19
N SER A 420 -4.94 35.68 -13.51
CA SER A 420 -4.30 34.43 -13.06
C SER A 420 -3.00 34.87 -12.34
N ASP A 421 -2.98 34.97 -11.02
CA ASP A 421 -2.75 33.82 -10.12
C ASP A 421 -1.39 33.15 -10.43
N ILE A 422 -0.37 33.51 -9.65
CA ILE A 422 0.82 32.73 -9.24
C ILE A 422 1.45 33.56 -8.10
N GLY A 423 1.01 33.28 -6.88
CA GLY A 423 1.75 33.64 -5.69
C GLY A 423 2.96 32.72 -5.56
N SER A 424 4.16 33.26 -5.78
CA SER A 424 5.41 32.58 -5.48
C SER A 424 5.68 32.65 -3.96
N PRO A 425 5.78 31.53 -3.25
CA PRO A 425 6.16 31.55 -1.84
C PRO A 425 7.66 31.80 -1.71
N ARG A 426 7.98 32.65 -0.74
CA ARG A 426 9.30 32.95 -0.22
C ARG A 426 9.91 31.68 0.41
N PRO A 427 11.15 31.26 0.09
CA PRO A 427 11.76 30.11 0.73
C PRO A 427 12.30 30.55 2.10
N GLY A 428 11.66 30.06 3.15
CA GLY A 428 12.18 30.12 4.51
C GLY A 428 13.41 29.22 4.63
N THR A 429 14.54 29.84 4.93
CA THR A 429 15.74 29.21 5.45
C THR A 429 15.44 28.54 6.79
N ALA A 430 15.35 27.22 6.79
CA ALA A 430 15.47 26.40 7.99
C ALA A 430 16.42 25.25 7.67
N GLY A 431 17.63 25.32 8.25
CA GLY A 431 18.56 24.22 8.24
C GLY A 431 17.97 23.02 8.99
N SER A 432 17.99 21.86 8.34
CA SER A 432 17.85 20.57 9.00
C SER A 432 18.89 19.64 8.40
N ALA A 433 19.92 19.39 9.20
CA ALA A 433 20.92 18.38 8.95
C ALA A 433 20.24 17.01 9.04
N GLY A 434 19.88 16.44 7.88
CA GLY A 434 19.41 15.06 7.75
C GLY A 434 20.59 14.11 7.61
N THR A 435 21.10 13.64 8.73
CA THR A 435 21.94 12.45 8.84
C THR A 435 21.27 11.27 8.14
N GLY A 436 22.05 10.56 7.30
CA GLY A 436 21.62 9.35 6.62
C GLY A 436 21.20 8.25 7.61
N ALA A 437 19.89 8.02 7.69
CA ALA A 437 19.31 6.87 8.37
C ALA A 437 19.32 5.68 7.40
N SER A 438 20.38 4.89 7.52
CA SER A 438 20.41 3.46 7.20
C SER A 438 19.08 2.81 7.59
N MET A 439 18.44 2.13 6.63
CA MET A 439 17.30 1.24 6.81
C MET A 439 17.70 0.06 7.70
N SER A 440 17.82 0.32 9.00
CA SER A 440 17.90 -0.69 10.03
C SER A 440 16.47 -1.10 10.34
N ARG A 441 16.14 -2.36 10.02
CA ARG A 441 14.89 -3.03 10.43
C ARG A 441 14.54 -2.62 11.86
N PRO A 442 13.25 -2.38 12.19
CA PRO A 442 12.85 -2.15 13.57
C PRO A 442 13.31 -3.35 14.38
N SER A 443 14.30 -3.12 15.25
CA SER A 443 14.71 -4.10 16.26
C SER A 443 13.45 -4.44 17.03
N ALA A 444 13.03 -5.70 16.96
CA ALA A 444 11.90 -6.21 17.71
C ALA A 444 11.99 -5.70 19.16
N ASP A 445 10.88 -5.16 19.67
CA ASP A 445 10.79 -4.62 21.02
C ASP A 445 11.41 -5.66 21.99
N PRO A 446 12.43 -5.31 22.78
CA PRO A 446 13.12 -6.27 23.65
C PRO A 446 12.17 -7.00 24.59
N ARG A 447 11.01 -6.42 24.89
CA ARG A 447 9.93 -7.07 25.64
C ARG A 447 9.21 -8.16 24.85
N GLU A 448 9.02 -7.96 23.55
CA GLU A 448 8.45 -8.96 22.66
C GLU A 448 9.42 -10.11 22.42
N VAL A 449 10.72 -9.83 22.28
CA VAL A 449 11.76 -10.87 22.19
C VAL A 449 11.83 -11.69 23.49
N ALA A 450 11.77 -11.04 24.66
CA ALA A 450 11.72 -11.74 25.95
C ALA A 450 10.48 -12.63 26.08
N ARG A 451 9.31 -12.12 25.67
CA ARG A 451 8.05 -12.89 25.68
C ARG A 451 8.11 -14.10 24.73
N LEU A 452 8.67 -13.93 23.53
CA LEU A 452 8.83 -15.02 22.57
C LEU A 452 9.82 -16.08 23.08
N ASN A 453 10.91 -15.67 23.73
CA ASN A 453 11.86 -16.60 24.35
C ASN A 453 11.23 -17.38 25.52
N GLU A 454 10.38 -16.75 26.32
CA GLU A 454 9.65 -17.44 27.40
C GLU A 454 8.64 -18.47 26.86
N LEU A 455 7.93 -18.13 25.77
CA LEU A 455 7.03 -19.07 25.09
C LEU A 455 7.79 -20.26 24.49
N LEU A 456 8.95 -20.00 23.86
CA LEU A 456 9.80 -21.03 23.29
C LEU A 456 10.38 -21.96 24.38
N ALA A 457 10.74 -21.41 25.55
CA ALA A 457 11.17 -22.19 26.70
C ALA A 457 10.04 -23.09 27.26
N LYS A 458 8.81 -22.57 27.34
CA LYS A 458 7.63 -23.35 27.73
C LYS A 458 7.33 -24.47 26.75
N GLU A 459 7.41 -24.22 25.44
CA GLU A 459 7.24 -25.27 24.42
C GLU A 459 8.31 -26.35 24.51
N ARG A 460 9.59 -25.98 24.73
CA ARG A 460 10.68 -26.94 24.92
C ARG A 460 10.46 -27.81 26.15
N SER A 461 10.07 -27.21 27.27
CA SER A 461 9.76 -27.93 28.51
C SER A 461 8.60 -28.90 28.33
N MET A 462 7.52 -28.50 27.65
CA MET A 462 6.40 -29.41 27.35
C MET A 462 6.81 -30.55 26.41
N LYS A 463 7.67 -30.29 25.43
CA LYS A 463 8.22 -31.33 24.55
C LYS A 463 9.09 -32.32 25.33
N GLU A 464 9.99 -31.84 26.19
CA GLU A 464 10.81 -32.70 27.04
C GLU A 464 9.94 -33.55 27.97
N GLN A 465 8.90 -32.98 28.59
CA GLN A 465 7.96 -33.76 29.41
C GLN A 465 7.19 -34.80 28.59
N ALA A 466 6.78 -34.48 27.36
CA ALA A 466 6.11 -35.43 26.48
C ALA A 466 7.03 -36.57 26.06
N PHE A 467 8.29 -36.29 25.73
CA PHE A 467 9.28 -37.32 25.38
C PHE A 467 9.67 -38.17 26.58
N ALA A 468 9.89 -37.55 27.75
CA ALA A 468 10.13 -38.28 28.99
C ALA A 468 8.97 -39.24 29.33
N LYS A 469 7.72 -38.82 29.11
CA LYS A 469 6.54 -39.67 29.31
C LYS A 469 6.44 -40.80 28.27
N VAL A 470 6.85 -40.56 27.03
CA VAL A 470 6.94 -41.62 26.00
C VAL A 470 8.03 -42.62 26.34
N ASP A 471 9.18 -42.16 26.83
CA ASP A 471 10.28 -43.02 27.25
C ASP A 471 9.95 -43.79 28.54
N GLU A 472 9.24 -43.17 29.49
CA GLU A 472 8.69 -43.84 30.67
C GLU A 472 7.66 -44.91 30.27
N LEU A 473 6.81 -44.66 29.27
CA LEU A 473 5.89 -45.66 28.72
C LEU A 473 6.63 -46.80 28.01
N ARG A 474 7.77 -46.53 27.37
CA ARG A 474 8.64 -47.55 26.78
C ARG A 474 9.39 -48.37 27.83
N GLN A 475 9.84 -47.73 28.91
CA GLN A 475 10.59 -48.37 30.00
C GLN A 475 9.70 -49.13 30.99
N SER A 476 8.44 -48.70 31.17
CA SER A 476 7.48 -49.36 32.08
C SER A 476 6.79 -50.58 31.46
N ASN A 477 6.98 -50.84 30.16
CA ASN A 477 6.42 -51.99 29.46
C ASN A 477 7.41 -52.62 28.44
N PRO A 478 8.59 -53.10 28.88
CA PRO A 478 9.53 -53.75 27.98
C PRO A 478 9.02 -55.12 27.47
N ASP A 479 8.08 -55.74 28.19
CA ASP A 479 7.55 -57.09 27.89
C ASP A 479 6.03 -57.13 27.60
N ALA A 480 5.36 -55.98 27.49
CA ALA A 480 4.00 -55.97 26.96
C ALA A 480 4.10 -56.18 25.45
N SER A 481 4.15 -57.46 25.05
CA SER A 481 4.24 -57.93 23.66
C SER A 481 3.58 -56.94 22.71
N GLU A 482 4.25 -56.54 21.63
CA GLU A 482 3.73 -55.60 20.62
C GLU A 482 2.27 -55.92 20.23
N SER A 483 1.87 -57.19 20.32
CA SER A 483 0.50 -57.69 20.22
C SER A 483 -0.52 -56.96 21.11
N LEU A 484 -0.24 -56.70 22.38
CA LEU A 484 -1.16 -56.04 23.31
C LEU A 484 -1.27 -54.53 23.02
N VAL A 485 -0.19 -53.91 22.56
CA VAL A 485 -0.18 -52.49 22.14
C VAL A 485 -1.00 -52.32 20.86
N TRP A 486 -0.83 -53.20 19.88
CA TRP A 486 -1.64 -53.21 18.67
C TRP A 486 -3.11 -53.52 18.97
N GLN A 487 -3.38 -54.44 19.89
CA GLN A 487 -4.74 -54.75 20.30
C GLN A 487 -5.42 -53.55 20.99
N ARG A 488 -4.72 -52.84 21.89
CA ARG A 488 -5.25 -51.62 22.51
C ARG A 488 -5.48 -50.52 21.47
N LYS A 489 -4.51 -50.27 20.58
CA LYS A 489 -4.64 -49.28 19.49
C LYS A 489 -5.78 -49.62 18.53
N PHE A 490 -5.99 -50.90 18.23
CA PHE A 490 -7.11 -51.36 17.43
C PHE A 490 -8.46 -51.04 18.10
N TYR A 491 -8.60 -51.30 19.40
CA TYR A 491 -9.82 -50.99 20.13
C TYR A 491 -10.05 -49.48 20.30
N GLU A 492 -9.00 -48.69 20.49
CA GLU A 492 -9.08 -47.23 20.52
C GLU A 492 -9.53 -46.67 19.16
N ALA A 493 -8.91 -47.12 18.07
CA ALA A 493 -9.29 -46.72 16.71
C ALA A 493 -10.73 -47.16 16.35
N ALA A 494 -11.13 -48.36 16.78
CA ALA A 494 -12.50 -48.85 16.60
C ALA A 494 -13.52 -48.01 17.40
N ALA A 495 -13.17 -47.59 18.62
CA ALA A 495 -14.02 -46.73 19.43
C ALA A 495 -14.12 -45.30 18.85
N GLU A 496 -13.03 -44.76 18.32
CA GLU A 496 -13.04 -43.47 17.61
C GLU A 496 -13.87 -43.52 16.33
N LEU A 497 -13.75 -44.60 15.53
CA LEU A 497 -14.58 -44.81 14.36
C LEU A 497 -16.08 -44.85 14.74
N GLN A 498 -16.44 -45.53 15.83
CA GLN A 498 -17.82 -45.55 16.31
C GLN A 498 -18.31 -44.17 16.79
N ARG A 499 -17.45 -43.35 17.41
CA ARG A 499 -17.81 -41.95 17.72
C ARG A 499 -18.03 -41.13 16.46
N ALA A 500 -17.14 -41.22 15.48
CA ALA A 500 -17.26 -40.49 14.22
C ALA A 500 -18.53 -40.89 13.45
N ILE A 501 -18.88 -42.19 13.42
CA ILE A 501 -20.14 -42.66 12.83
C ILE A 501 -21.34 -42.02 13.55
N LYS A 502 -21.36 -42.01 14.88
CA LYS A 502 -22.44 -41.37 15.66
C LYS A 502 -22.52 -39.86 15.43
N GLU A 503 -21.39 -39.18 15.33
CA GLU A 503 -21.34 -37.75 15.02
C GLU A 503 -21.88 -37.46 13.62
N VAL A 504 -21.47 -38.24 12.62
CA VAL A 504 -22.01 -38.15 11.24
C VAL A 504 -23.51 -38.42 11.21
N GLU A 505 -24.00 -39.42 11.94
CA GLU A 505 -25.43 -39.70 12.08
C GLU A 505 -26.17 -38.54 12.76
N SER A 506 -25.58 -37.94 13.81
CA SER A 506 -26.15 -36.77 14.49
C SER A 506 -26.21 -35.53 13.60
N MET A 507 -25.15 -35.26 12.82
CA MET A 507 -25.11 -34.19 11.83
C MET A 507 -26.11 -34.44 10.71
N ARG A 508 -26.24 -35.69 10.26
CA ARG A 508 -27.25 -36.09 9.27
C ARG A 508 -28.66 -35.85 9.79
N ALA A 509 -28.94 -36.20 11.05
CA ALA A 509 -30.22 -35.94 11.69
C ALA A 509 -30.50 -34.43 11.83
N ALA A 510 -29.51 -33.63 12.22
CA ALA A 510 -29.63 -32.18 12.30
C ALA A 510 -29.89 -31.54 10.92
N LEU A 511 -29.19 -31.98 9.88
CA LEU A 511 -29.41 -31.51 8.51
C LEU A 511 -30.83 -31.85 8.01
N ILE A 512 -31.31 -33.05 8.30
CA ILE A 512 -32.69 -33.46 7.99
C ILE A 512 -33.70 -32.58 8.75
N GLN A 513 -33.47 -32.30 10.04
CA GLN A 513 -34.33 -31.39 10.82
C GLN A 513 -34.37 -29.96 10.24
N HIS A 514 -33.27 -29.50 9.64
CA HIS A 514 -33.18 -28.20 8.97
C HIS A 514 -33.62 -28.23 7.49
N GLY A 515 -34.25 -29.32 7.01
CA GLY A 515 -34.79 -29.42 5.66
C GLY A 515 -33.74 -29.63 4.56
N VAL A 516 -32.49 -29.91 4.94
CA VAL A 516 -31.39 -30.18 4.01
C VAL A 516 -31.22 -31.70 3.91
N SER A 517 -31.75 -32.32 2.86
CA SER A 517 -31.54 -33.75 2.61
C SER A 517 -30.10 -33.97 2.11
N PRO A 518 -29.23 -34.66 2.87
CA PRO A 518 -27.89 -34.97 2.39
C PRO A 518 -27.97 -35.92 1.18
N PRO A 519 -27.08 -35.76 0.18
CA PRO A 519 -27.09 -36.59 -1.02
C PRO A 519 -26.93 -38.06 -0.63
N VAL A 520 -27.88 -38.90 -1.06
CA VAL A 520 -27.78 -40.34 -0.90
C VAL A 520 -26.64 -40.79 -1.79
N VAL A 521 -25.48 -41.07 -1.18
CA VAL A 521 -24.37 -41.71 -1.88
C VAL A 521 -24.78 -43.17 -2.12
N THR A 522 -25.50 -43.41 -3.21
CA THR A 522 -25.68 -44.77 -3.73
C THR A 522 -24.29 -45.23 -4.19
N SER A 523 -23.63 -45.99 -3.33
CA SER A 523 -22.37 -46.66 -3.65
C SER A 523 -22.59 -47.65 -4.80
N ALA A 524 -22.52 -47.17 -6.03
CA ALA A 524 -22.44 -47.98 -7.25
C ALA A 524 -21.13 -48.81 -7.29
N ALA A 525 -20.16 -48.52 -6.41
CA ALA A 525 -18.90 -49.25 -6.30
C ALA A 525 -19.01 -50.61 -5.59
N ALA A 526 -20.07 -50.88 -4.82
CA ALA A 526 -20.25 -52.15 -4.11
C ALA A 526 -20.83 -53.28 -4.99
N ALA A 527 -21.41 -52.96 -6.17
CA ALA A 527 -22.00 -53.96 -7.07
C ALA A 527 -20.99 -54.60 -8.04
N ALA A 528 -19.74 -54.12 -8.10
CA ALA A 528 -18.70 -54.62 -9.01
C ALA A 528 -17.82 -55.73 -8.40
N ALA A 529 -17.94 -56.02 -7.09
CA ALA A 529 -17.20 -57.10 -6.44
C ALA A 529 -18.02 -58.41 -6.40
N LYS A 530 -18.36 -58.94 -7.58
CA LYS A 530 -18.85 -60.31 -7.71
C LYS A 530 -17.65 -61.17 -8.15
N PRO A 531 -17.14 -62.11 -7.32
CA PRO A 531 -16.01 -62.93 -7.73
C PRO A 531 -16.47 -63.88 -8.85
N THR A 532 -15.91 -63.69 -10.03
CA THR A 532 -15.92 -64.67 -11.13
C THR A 532 -15.14 -65.90 -10.67
N ALA A 533 -15.86 -66.88 -10.12
CA ALA A 533 -15.34 -68.22 -9.91
C ALA A 533 -15.14 -68.88 -11.29
N GLY A 534 -13.87 -68.99 -11.71
CA GLY A 534 -13.46 -69.85 -12.81
C GLY A 534 -13.44 -71.33 -12.40
N PRO A 535 -13.62 -72.27 -13.36
CA PRO A 535 -13.98 -73.64 -13.07
C PRO A 535 -12.74 -74.49 -12.76
N SER A 536 -12.70 -75.11 -11.59
CA SER A 536 -11.82 -76.25 -11.33
C SER A 536 -12.38 -77.13 -10.22
N ALA A 537 -12.37 -78.43 -10.51
CA ALA A 537 -12.61 -79.57 -9.62
C ALA A 537 -14.07 -79.90 -9.26
N SER A 538 -14.81 -80.44 -10.24
CA SER A 538 -15.77 -81.51 -9.97
C SER A 538 -15.01 -82.81 -9.73
N LEU A 539 -14.96 -83.30 -8.49
CA LEU A 539 -14.88 -84.73 -8.18
C LEU A 539 -15.09 -84.94 -6.67
N MET A 540 -16.04 -85.82 -6.36
CA MET A 540 -16.37 -86.40 -5.06
C MET A 540 -17.10 -85.51 -4.04
N ARG A 541 -18.44 -85.57 -4.10
CA ARG A 541 -19.27 -85.88 -2.92
C ARG A 541 -20.70 -86.21 -3.36
N SER A 542 -21.05 -87.47 -3.27
CA SER A 542 -22.44 -87.95 -3.36
C SER A 542 -22.60 -89.00 -2.26
N PHE A 543 -23.35 -88.67 -1.22
CA PHE A 543 -24.04 -89.64 -0.36
C PHE A 543 -25.16 -88.92 0.42
N ASN A 544 -26.40 -89.29 0.05
CA ASN A 544 -27.66 -89.38 0.79
C ASN A 544 -28.32 -88.19 1.51
N GLY A 545 -29.60 -87.97 1.18
CA GLY A 545 -30.64 -87.48 2.09
C GLY A 545 -31.73 -86.58 1.46
N PRO A 546 -33.01 -87.01 1.34
CA PRO A 546 -34.03 -86.35 0.50
C PRO A 546 -35.08 -85.51 1.25
N ALA A 547 -35.97 -84.87 0.45
CA ALA A 547 -37.22 -84.14 0.78
C ALA A 547 -37.04 -82.66 1.23
N GLY A 548 -37.78 -81.67 0.76
CA GLY A 548 -38.94 -81.58 -0.12
C GLY A 548 -39.39 -80.12 -0.31
N SER A 549 -40.50 -79.93 -1.05
CA SER A 549 -41.27 -78.68 -1.30
C SER A 549 -40.64 -77.67 -2.30
N SER A 550 -41.11 -77.55 -3.55
CA SER A 550 -42.38 -76.99 -4.08
C SER A 550 -42.51 -75.45 -3.98
N LEU A 551 -42.19 -74.75 -5.09
CA LEU A 551 -42.85 -73.59 -5.78
C LEU A 551 -43.53 -72.45 -4.96
N PRO A 552 -43.91 -71.28 -5.56
CA PRO A 552 -43.87 -70.83 -6.97
C PRO A 552 -43.12 -69.47 -7.16
N ARG A 553 -42.60 -69.08 -8.34
CA ARG A 553 -43.21 -68.64 -9.61
C ARG A 553 -44.32 -67.57 -9.52
N VAL A 554 -43.92 -66.31 -9.59
CA VAL A 554 -44.65 -65.13 -10.13
C VAL A 554 -43.55 -64.25 -10.76
N GLY A 555 -43.51 -63.85 -12.02
CA GLY A 555 -44.57 -63.31 -12.88
C GLY A 555 -44.35 -61.79 -13.00
N GLY A 556 -43.84 -61.30 -14.13
CA GLY A 556 -43.67 -59.85 -14.34
C GLY A 556 -42.93 -59.51 -15.61
N ALA A 557 -43.69 -59.15 -16.64
CA ALA A 557 -43.27 -58.98 -18.02
C ALA A 557 -42.76 -57.56 -18.33
N SER A 558 -42.13 -57.46 -19.51
CA SER A 558 -42.26 -56.38 -20.49
C SER A 558 -41.71 -55.00 -20.15
N ALA A 559 -40.69 -54.56 -20.89
CA ALA A 559 -40.89 -53.68 -22.05
C ALA A 559 -39.54 -53.24 -22.61
N GLY A 560 -39.34 -53.48 -23.91
CA GLY A 560 -38.20 -52.93 -24.64
C GLY A 560 -38.38 -51.45 -24.92
N SER A 561 -37.27 -50.73 -25.04
CA SER A 561 -37.19 -49.60 -25.95
C SER A 561 -35.74 -49.38 -26.38
N ARG A 562 -35.50 -49.64 -27.66
CA ARG A 562 -34.33 -49.17 -28.42
C ARG A 562 -34.45 -47.67 -28.59
N LEU A 563 -33.41 -46.91 -28.27
CA LEU A 563 -33.09 -45.69 -29.02
C LEU A 563 -31.58 -45.54 -29.20
N LYS A 564 -31.18 -45.58 -30.48
CA LYS A 564 -29.95 -45.03 -31.03
C LYS A 564 -29.95 -43.52 -30.80
N ALA A 565 -28.85 -42.96 -30.31
CA ALA A 565 -28.53 -41.55 -30.49
C ALA A 565 -27.02 -41.37 -30.62
N THR A 566 -26.63 -40.98 -31.83
CA THR A 566 -25.35 -40.41 -32.26
C THR A 566 -25.03 -39.13 -31.48
N PRO A 567 -23.77 -38.84 -31.14
CA PRO A 567 -23.37 -37.49 -30.73
C PRO A 567 -23.00 -36.64 -31.97
N PRO A 568 -23.31 -35.33 -31.98
CA PRO A 568 -22.95 -34.44 -33.07
C PRO A 568 -21.50 -33.98 -32.94
N ALA A 569 -20.80 -33.99 -34.07
CA ALA A 569 -19.59 -33.22 -34.30
C ALA A 569 -19.95 -31.74 -34.41
N SER A 570 -19.19 -30.88 -33.73
CA SER A 570 -19.12 -29.45 -34.06
C SER A 570 -17.69 -28.97 -33.86
N ARG A 571 -17.05 -28.79 -35.01
CA ARG A 571 -15.88 -27.95 -35.24
C ARG A 571 -16.04 -26.59 -34.55
N LEU A 572 -14.97 -26.09 -33.96
CA LEU A 572 -14.53 -24.70 -34.13
C LEU A 572 -13.01 -24.68 -34.05
N GLY A 573 -12.40 -24.20 -35.13
CA GLY A 573 -10.96 -24.11 -35.27
C GLY A 573 -10.38 -23.00 -34.39
N SER A 574 -9.13 -23.18 -34.00
CA SER A 574 -8.27 -22.06 -33.66
C SER A 574 -6.84 -22.40 -34.06
N ARG A 575 -6.38 -21.54 -34.96
CA ARG A 575 -5.11 -21.44 -35.68
C ARG A 575 -4.07 -20.86 -34.71
N ALA A 576 -2.98 -21.57 -34.46
CA ALA A 576 -1.78 -21.01 -33.82
C ALA A 576 -0.52 -21.78 -34.25
N SER A 577 0.09 -21.29 -35.34
CA SER A 577 1.53 -21.07 -35.52
C SER A 577 2.52 -21.89 -34.67
N THR A 578 3.15 -22.85 -35.33
CA THR A 578 4.50 -23.38 -35.04
C THR A 578 5.57 -22.30 -35.26
N PRO A 579 6.52 -22.09 -34.33
CA PRO A 579 7.77 -21.43 -34.66
C PRO A 579 8.79 -22.45 -35.16
N ALA A 580 9.38 -22.14 -36.31
CA ALA A 580 10.45 -22.88 -36.95
C ALA A 580 11.74 -22.82 -36.10
N THR A 581 12.32 -24.00 -35.85
CA THR A 581 13.66 -24.19 -35.33
C THR A 581 14.70 -23.82 -36.40
N PRO A 582 15.66 -22.91 -36.14
CA PRO A 582 16.80 -22.77 -37.04
C PRO A 582 17.83 -23.86 -36.74
N GLN A 583 18.16 -24.65 -37.77
CA GLN A 583 19.38 -25.45 -37.83
C GLN A 583 20.59 -24.54 -37.59
N ARG A 584 21.37 -24.84 -36.55
CA ARG A 584 22.70 -24.24 -36.34
C ARG A 584 23.75 -25.32 -36.57
N GLY A 585 24.65 -25.01 -37.49
CA GLY A 585 25.60 -25.93 -38.10
C GLY A 585 26.63 -26.55 -37.14
N ALA A 586 27.12 -27.69 -37.60
CA ALA A 586 28.32 -28.34 -37.11
C ALA A 586 29.57 -27.46 -37.31
N PRO A 587 30.57 -27.54 -36.43
CA PRO A 587 31.94 -27.29 -36.81
C PRO A 587 32.68 -28.60 -37.02
N HIS A 588 33.30 -28.71 -38.19
CA HIS A 588 34.45 -29.58 -38.42
C HIS A 588 35.55 -29.25 -37.40
N GLY A 589 36.03 -30.28 -36.71
CA GLY A 589 37.26 -30.24 -35.93
C GLY A 589 38.04 -31.53 -36.16
N ARG A 590 38.92 -31.52 -37.16
CA ARG A 590 40.06 -32.44 -37.25
C ARG A 590 41.05 -32.09 -36.13
N LYS A 591 41.38 -33.05 -35.29
CA LYS A 591 42.74 -33.51 -35.00
C LYS A 591 42.68 -34.81 -34.23
#